data_AF-A0A133UC99-F1
#
_entry.id   AF-A0A133UC99-F1
#
_cell.length_a   1.000
_cell.length_b   1.000
_cell.length_c   1.000
_cell.angle_alpha   90.00
_cell.angle_beta   90.00
_cell.angle_gamma   90.00
#
_symmetry.space_group_name_H-M   'P 1'
#
loop_
_entity.id
_entity.type
_entity.pdbx_description
1 polymer ?
#
loop_
_entity_poly.entity_id
_entity_poly.type
_entity_poly.pdbx_seq_one_letter_code
_entity_poly.pdbx_strand_id
1 'polypeptide(L)'
;MNKTSRIPGFYKLPPEERLDKVKEFADLSEKEVEVVKKSGTLGIEDADRMIENVVGTFELPLGVAVNFLINGKDYLIPMATEESSVTAAASNAAKIARTTGGFETESTPPQMIGQIQVTDLKNLKEAKKAIESNREKILELANQQDPVLAKLGGGAEDLEIRKIKTRSEEMLIVHLIIDTQDAM
;
A
#
# COMPACT_ATOMS: atom_id res chain seq x y z
N MET A 1 24.12 -17.83 1.32
CA MET A 1 23.06 -18.83 1.05
C MET A 1 21.76 -18.06 0.86
N ASN A 2 20.97 -18.36 -0.16
CA ASN A 2 19.66 -17.71 -0.32
C ASN A 2 18.73 -18.20 0.79
N LYS A 3 18.15 -17.26 1.53
CA LYS A 3 17.19 -17.55 2.60
C LYS A 3 15.90 -18.11 1.99
N THR A 4 15.22 -19.02 2.71
CA THR A 4 13.97 -19.62 2.24
C THR A 4 12.81 -19.35 3.19
N SER A 5 11.65 -19.03 2.63
CA SER A 5 10.38 -18.92 3.33
C SER A 5 9.72 -20.30 3.53
N ARG A 6 10.27 -21.38 2.96
CA ARG A 6 9.77 -22.74 3.18
C ARG A 6 10.23 -23.26 4.54
N ILE A 7 9.35 -23.18 5.53
CA ILE A 7 9.63 -23.59 6.91
C ILE A 7 8.68 -24.74 7.31
N PRO A 8 9.11 -26.01 7.14
CA PRO A 8 8.29 -27.15 7.52
C PRO A 8 7.95 -27.15 9.01
N GLY A 9 6.68 -27.37 9.34
CA GLY A 9 6.24 -27.48 10.73
C GLY A 9 6.19 -26.16 11.50
N PHE A 10 6.31 -25.00 10.84
CA PHE A 10 6.26 -23.68 11.50
C PHE A 10 5.07 -23.49 12.45
N TYR A 11 3.87 -23.93 12.03
CA TYR A 11 2.66 -23.86 12.85
C TYR A 11 2.72 -24.71 14.13
N LYS A 12 3.61 -25.70 14.21
CA LYS A 12 3.79 -26.55 15.41
C LYS A 12 4.74 -25.94 16.43
N LEU A 13 5.57 -24.98 16.02
CA LEU A 13 6.53 -24.32 16.90
C LEU A 13 5.81 -23.39 17.90
N PRO A 14 6.34 -23.18 19.11
CA PRO A 14 5.86 -22.13 19.99
C PRO A 14 6.14 -20.73 19.40
N PRO A 15 5.41 -19.67 19.81
CA PRO A 15 5.55 -18.33 19.24
C PRO A 15 6.98 -17.77 19.26
N GLU A 16 7.76 -18.01 20.31
CA GLU A 16 9.14 -17.53 20.42
C GLU A 16 10.05 -18.17 19.34
N GLU A 17 9.99 -19.49 19.18
CA GLU A 17 10.73 -20.19 18.13
C GLU A 17 10.29 -19.78 16.71
N ARG A 18 9.00 -19.44 16.53
CA ARG A 18 8.53 -18.86 15.26
C ARG A 18 9.18 -17.52 15.00
N LEU A 19 9.26 -16.65 16.01
CA LEU A 19 9.90 -15.34 15.89
C LEU A 19 11.40 -15.46 15.64
N ASP A 20 12.09 -16.45 16.23
CA ASP A 20 13.50 -16.72 15.94
C ASP A 20 13.72 -17.08 14.46
N LYS A 21 12.80 -17.84 13.86
CA LYS A 21 12.83 -18.14 12.42
C LYS A 21 12.60 -16.90 11.57
N VAL A 22 11.70 -16.01 11.99
CA VAL A 22 11.46 -14.73 11.31
C VAL A 22 12.69 -13.83 11.41
N LYS A 23 13.30 -13.73 12.60
CA LYS A 23 14.54 -12.99 12.85
C LYS A 23 15.66 -13.45 11.93
N GLU A 24 15.93 -14.76 11.88
CA GLU A 24 16.94 -15.36 11.01
C GLU A 24 16.64 -15.04 9.52
N PHE A 25 15.38 -15.11 9.11
CA PHE A 25 14.98 -14.83 7.73
C PHE A 25 15.09 -13.34 7.37
N ALA A 26 14.65 -12.44 8.23
CA ALA A 26 14.58 -11.00 7.93
C ALA A 26 15.82 -10.19 8.41
N ASP A 27 16.83 -10.85 8.99
CA ASP A 27 18.00 -10.20 9.62
C ASP A 27 17.60 -9.19 10.70
N LEU A 28 16.55 -9.49 11.47
CA LEU A 28 16.09 -8.59 12.52
C LEU A 28 17.13 -8.48 13.63
N SER A 29 17.40 -7.25 14.06
CA SER A 29 18.17 -6.95 15.26
C SER A 29 17.42 -7.39 16.52
N GLU A 30 18.14 -7.56 17.63
CA GLU A 30 17.51 -7.86 18.92
C GLU A 30 16.47 -6.79 19.32
N LYS A 31 16.74 -5.53 18.99
CA LYS A 31 15.80 -4.44 19.28
C LYS A 31 14.48 -4.62 18.53
N GLU A 32 14.53 -4.99 17.26
CA GLU A 32 13.33 -5.23 16.44
C GLU A 32 12.57 -6.48 16.91
N VAL A 33 13.27 -7.52 17.35
CA VAL A 33 12.64 -8.72 17.94
C VAL A 33 11.88 -8.37 19.22
N GLU A 34 12.47 -7.57 20.09
CA GLU A 34 11.82 -7.14 21.34
C GLU A 34 10.59 -6.26 21.07
N VAL A 35 10.60 -5.45 20.01
CA VAL A 35 9.43 -4.68 19.54
C VAL A 35 8.25 -5.60 19.15
N VAL A 36 8.52 -6.74 18.53
CA VAL A 36 7.49 -7.73 18.13
C VAL A 36 6.98 -8.55 19.31
N LYS A 37 7.84 -8.87 20.29
CA LYS A 37 7.44 -9.64 21.48
C LYS A 37 6.55 -8.85 22.44
N LYS A 38 6.74 -7.54 22.50
CA LYS A 38 6.08 -6.68 23.46
C LYS A 38 4.62 -6.45 23.07
N SER A 39 3.71 -6.50 24.05
CA SER A 39 2.35 -5.98 23.92
C SER A 39 2.32 -4.47 24.18
N GLY A 40 1.43 -3.74 23.50
CA GLY A 40 1.33 -2.29 23.61
C GLY A 40 2.57 -1.56 23.06
N THR A 41 3.11 -2.04 21.95
CA THR A 41 4.29 -1.45 21.29
C THR A 41 4.02 -0.03 20.78
N LEU A 42 2.79 0.25 20.34
CA LEU A 42 2.34 1.61 20.04
C LEU A 42 2.02 2.34 21.35
N GLY A 43 2.81 3.36 21.68
CA GLY A 43 2.58 4.17 22.87
C GLY A 43 1.30 5.00 22.76
N ILE A 44 0.67 5.30 23.90
CA ILE A 44 -0.59 6.08 23.92
C ILE A 44 -0.40 7.48 23.33
N GLU A 45 0.78 8.09 23.52
CA GLU A 45 1.12 9.41 22.97
C GLU A 45 1.23 9.38 21.44
N ASP A 46 1.77 8.30 20.88
CA ASP A 46 1.85 8.14 19.42
C ASP A 46 0.46 7.85 18.85
N ALA A 47 -0.33 7.01 19.52
CA ALA A 47 -1.72 6.74 19.14
C ALA A 47 -2.56 8.05 19.14
N ASP A 48 -2.41 8.89 20.16
CA ASP A 48 -3.11 10.20 20.28
C ASP A 48 -2.71 11.20 19.20
N ARG A 49 -1.52 11.04 18.59
CA ARG A 49 -1.11 11.82 17.41
C ARG A 49 -1.64 11.26 16.09
N MET A 50 -2.04 10.00 16.06
CA MET A 50 -2.49 9.33 14.84
C MET A 50 -3.97 9.56 14.55
N ILE A 51 -4.83 9.58 15.57
CA ILE A 51 -6.28 9.76 15.45
C ILE A 51 -6.85 10.57 16.61
N GLU A 52 -8.08 11.07 16.49
CA GLU A 52 -8.73 11.85 17.54
C GLU A 52 -9.35 10.97 18.65
N ASN A 53 -9.52 11.56 19.84
CA ASN A 53 -10.25 10.98 20.99
C ASN A 53 -9.72 9.61 21.46
N VAL A 54 -8.40 9.44 21.48
CA VAL A 54 -7.77 8.19 21.91
C VAL A 54 -7.95 7.97 23.42
N VAL A 55 -8.41 6.77 23.78
CA VAL A 55 -8.53 6.32 25.18
C VAL A 55 -7.77 5.01 25.45
N GLY A 56 -7.12 4.46 24.42
CA GLY A 56 -6.39 3.21 24.49
C GLY A 56 -5.98 2.69 23.11
N THR A 57 -5.32 1.54 23.10
CA THR A 57 -4.91 0.82 21.88
C THR A 57 -5.64 -0.53 21.82
N PHE A 58 -5.82 -1.05 20.60
CA PHE A 58 -6.40 -2.37 20.36
C PHE A 58 -5.38 -3.29 19.70
N GLU A 59 -5.20 -4.49 20.23
CA GLU A 59 -4.25 -5.48 19.70
C GLU A 59 -4.96 -6.52 18.84
N LEU A 60 -4.33 -6.86 17.72
CA LEU A 60 -4.78 -7.92 16.81
C LEU A 60 -3.70 -8.99 16.71
N PRO A 61 -4.03 -10.31 16.68
CA PRO A 61 -3.03 -11.35 16.55
C PRO A 61 -2.15 -11.16 15.30
N LEU A 62 -0.84 -11.12 15.51
CA LEU A 62 0.14 -11.02 14.43
C LEU A 62 0.72 -12.41 14.12
N GLY A 63 0.39 -12.94 12.96
CA GLY A 63 0.96 -14.16 12.40
C GLY A 63 1.92 -13.87 11.25
N VAL A 64 2.58 -14.92 10.76
CA VAL A 64 3.42 -14.87 9.55
C VAL A 64 3.04 -16.04 8.65
N ALA A 65 2.65 -15.73 7.42
CA ALA A 65 2.46 -16.74 6.39
C ALA A 65 3.79 -17.08 5.72
N VAL A 66 4.01 -18.39 5.56
CA VAL A 66 5.26 -18.98 5.07
C VAL A 66 5.08 -19.55 3.65
N ASN A 67 6.19 -19.94 3.03
CA ASN A 67 6.30 -20.57 1.70
C ASN A 67 6.10 -19.64 0.49
N PHE A 68 5.86 -18.34 0.65
CA PHE A 68 5.72 -17.46 -0.51
C PHE A 68 7.02 -17.36 -1.32
N LEU A 69 6.91 -17.64 -2.62
CA LEU A 69 7.93 -17.46 -3.65
C LEU A 69 7.30 -16.57 -4.72
N ILE A 70 7.77 -15.35 -4.86
CA ILE A 70 7.19 -14.34 -5.77
C ILE A 70 8.31 -13.87 -6.68
N ASN A 71 8.14 -14.00 -7.99
CA ASN A 71 9.15 -13.67 -9.00
C ASN A 71 10.52 -14.31 -8.68
N GLY A 72 10.51 -15.57 -8.23
CA GLY A 72 11.73 -16.30 -7.87
C GLY A 72 12.39 -15.90 -6.54
N LYS A 73 11.77 -15.01 -5.75
CA LYS A 73 12.28 -14.58 -4.45
C LYS A 73 11.37 -15.02 -3.30
N ASP A 74 11.98 -15.58 -2.25
CA ASP A 74 11.29 -16.01 -1.04
C ASP A 74 10.86 -14.81 -0.17
N TYR A 75 9.63 -14.86 0.36
CA TYR A 75 9.08 -13.86 1.28
C TYR A 75 8.38 -14.51 2.47
N LEU A 76 8.49 -13.87 3.64
CA LEU A 76 7.61 -14.10 4.79
C LEU A 76 6.60 -12.96 4.84
N ILE A 77 5.31 -13.29 4.94
CA ILE A 77 4.23 -12.30 4.86
C ILE A 77 3.63 -12.09 6.25
N PRO A 78 3.84 -10.94 6.92
CA PRO A 78 3.17 -10.64 8.18
C PRO A 78 1.67 -10.46 7.95
N MET A 79 0.86 -11.01 8.84
CA MET A 79 -0.60 -10.95 8.75
C MET A 79 -1.20 -10.64 10.13
N ALA A 80 -1.86 -9.50 10.26
CA ALA A 80 -2.63 -9.15 11.45
C ALA A 80 -4.11 -9.49 11.20
N THR A 81 -4.64 -10.49 11.89
CA THR A 81 -6.02 -10.96 11.71
C THR A 81 -6.50 -11.75 12.93
N GLU A 82 -7.78 -11.62 13.27
CA GLU A 82 -8.48 -12.41 14.30
C GLU A 82 -9.05 -13.73 13.77
N GLU A 83 -9.21 -13.85 12.45
CA GLU A 83 -9.90 -14.98 11.85
C GLU A 83 -8.99 -16.22 11.82
N SER A 84 -9.47 -17.29 12.45
CA SER A 84 -8.77 -18.57 12.44
C SER A 84 -8.57 -19.07 11.00
N SER A 85 -7.51 -19.85 10.78
CA SER A 85 -7.19 -20.49 9.50
C SER A 85 -6.72 -19.59 8.34
N VAL A 86 -6.95 -18.27 8.35
CA VAL A 86 -6.54 -17.37 7.24
C VAL A 86 -5.04 -17.48 6.94
N THR A 87 -4.18 -17.27 7.94
CA THR A 87 -2.71 -17.37 7.80
C THR A 87 -2.27 -18.79 7.42
N ALA A 88 -2.97 -19.82 7.90
CA ALA A 88 -2.66 -21.21 7.60
C ALA A 88 -3.03 -21.58 6.15
N ALA A 89 -4.19 -21.13 5.67
CA ALA A 89 -4.67 -21.32 4.31
C ALA A 89 -3.73 -20.60 3.32
N ALA A 90 -3.36 -19.34 3.60
CA ALA A 90 -2.38 -18.60 2.81
C ALA A 90 -1.05 -19.35 2.70
N SER A 91 -0.51 -19.83 3.83
CA SER A 91 0.73 -20.60 3.86
C SER A 91 0.65 -21.91 3.09
N ASN A 92 -0.48 -22.62 3.17
CA ASN A 92 -0.70 -23.88 2.47
C ASN A 92 -0.86 -23.66 0.96
N ALA A 93 -1.62 -22.65 0.54
CA ALA A 93 -1.76 -22.28 -0.87
C ALA A 93 -0.40 -21.89 -1.48
N ALA A 94 0.38 -21.06 -0.76
CA ALA A 94 1.73 -20.71 -1.19
C ALA A 94 2.63 -21.94 -1.33
N LYS A 95 2.58 -22.89 -0.38
CA LYS A 95 3.32 -24.16 -0.46
C LYS A 95 2.97 -24.97 -1.70
N ILE A 96 1.69 -25.01 -2.07
CA ILE A 96 1.21 -25.68 -3.28
C ILE A 96 1.74 -24.94 -4.51
N ALA A 97 1.58 -23.62 -4.60
CA ALA A 97 2.06 -22.81 -5.73
C ALA A 97 3.58 -22.97 -5.96
N ARG A 98 4.38 -23.16 -4.90
CA ARG A 98 5.82 -23.42 -5.04
C ARG A 98 6.14 -24.68 -5.86
N THR A 99 5.28 -25.70 -5.90
CA THR A 99 5.57 -26.91 -6.69
C THR A 99 5.59 -26.64 -8.18
N THR A 100 4.97 -25.53 -8.61
CA THR A 100 4.93 -25.05 -10.00
C THR A 100 5.75 -23.78 -10.21
N GLY A 101 6.64 -23.40 -9.29
CA GLY A 101 7.53 -22.24 -9.42
C GLY A 101 7.15 -21.00 -8.61
N GLY A 102 6.05 -21.04 -7.84
CA GLY A 102 5.60 -19.91 -7.03
C GLY A 102 4.58 -19.03 -7.75
N PHE A 103 4.60 -17.74 -7.43
CA PHE A 103 3.77 -16.71 -8.04
C PHE A 103 4.61 -15.82 -8.96
N GLU A 104 4.03 -15.44 -10.09
CA GLU A 104 4.56 -14.41 -10.98
C GLU A 104 3.66 -13.18 -10.88
N THR A 105 4.28 -12.00 -10.73
CA THR A 105 3.56 -10.74 -10.52
C THR A 105 4.22 -9.59 -11.28
N GLU A 106 3.39 -8.69 -11.81
CA GLU A 106 3.78 -7.41 -12.39
C GLU A 106 2.83 -6.32 -11.89
N SER A 107 3.24 -5.06 -11.96
CA SER A 107 2.42 -3.91 -11.57
C SER A 107 2.53 -2.79 -12.60
N THR A 108 1.48 -1.98 -12.69
CA THR A 108 1.54 -0.69 -13.38
C THR A 108 2.42 0.29 -12.60
N PRO A 109 2.78 1.46 -13.18
CA PRO A 109 3.35 2.56 -12.42
C PRO A 109 2.46 2.97 -11.23
N PRO A 110 3.03 3.54 -10.15
CA PRO A 110 2.30 3.95 -8.94
C PRO A 110 1.55 5.26 -9.17
N GLN A 111 0.56 5.22 -10.06
CA GLN A 111 -0.23 6.38 -10.45
C GLN A 111 -1.53 6.47 -9.65
N MET A 112 -1.76 7.62 -9.04
CA MET A 112 -3.00 7.98 -8.34
C MET A 112 -3.77 9.06 -9.09
N ILE A 113 -5.09 9.07 -8.88
CA ILE A 113 -6.00 10.04 -9.50
C ILE A 113 -6.47 11.06 -8.48
N GLY A 114 -6.05 12.31 -8.65
CA GLY A 114 -6.63 13.47 -7.97
C GLY A 114 -7.82 14.02 -8.75
N GLN A 115 -9.01 14.08 -8.16
CA GLN A 115 -10.22 14.53 -8.86
C GLN A 115 -10.61 15.98 -8.53
N ILE A 116 -10.76 16.82 -9.55
CA ILE A 116 -11.31 18.16 -9.44
C ILE A 116 -12.65 18.20 -10.20
N GLN A 117 -13.73 18.50 -9.48
CA GLN A 117 -15.07 18.65 -10.04
C GLN A 117 -15.32 20.12 -10.41
N VAL A 118 -15.73 20.36 -11.65
CA VAL A 118 -16.05 21.70 -12.17
C VAL A 118 -17.53 21.76 -12.56
N THR A 119 -18.31 22.47 -11.74
CA THR A 119 -19.77 22.65 -11.87
C THR A 119 -20.14 24.04 -12.40
N ASP A 120 -21.44 24.31 -12.58
CA ASP A 120 -21.98 25.62 -13.00
C ASP A 120 -21.35 26.15 -14.31
N LEU A 121 -21.18 25.24 -15.28
CA LEU A 121 -20.56 25.55 -16.56
C LEU A 121 -21.61 26.05 -17.57
N LYS A 122 -21.50 27.31 -17.98
CA LYS A 122 -22.32 27.88 -19.06
C LYS A 122 -22.10 27.17 -20.40
N ASN A 123 -20.86 26.81 -20.70
CA ASN A 123 -20.48 26.09 -21.91
C ASN A 123 -19.39 25.06 -21.62
N LEU A 124 -19.81 23.80 -21.58
CA LEU A 124 -18.95 22.67 -21.22
C LEU A 124 -17.85 22.39 -22.26
N LYS A 125 -18.10 22.68 -23.54
CA LYS A 125 -17.09 22.52 -24.60
C LYS A 125 -15.99 23.57 -24.49
N GLU A 126 -16.36 24.82 -24.23
CA GLU A 126 -15.38 25.90 -24.05
C GLU A 126 -14.54 25.68 -22.79
N ALA A 127 -15.18 25.29 -21.67
CA ALA A 127 -14.48 24.97 -20.44
C ALA A 127 -13.48 23.82 -20.64
N LYS A 128 -13.88 22.74 -21.31
CA LYS A 128 -12.98 21.63 -21.65
C LYS A 128 -11.80 22.12 -22.48
N LYS A 129 -12.05 22.87 -23.55
CA LYS A 129 -10.99 23.41 -24.42
C LYS A 129 -10.04 24.34 -23.66
N ALA A 130 -10.55 25.14 -22.73
CA ALA A 130 -9.74 26.03 -21.90
C ALA A 130 -8.80 25.23 -20.98
N ILE A 131 -9.28 24.16 -20.35
CA ILE A 131 -8.46 23.27 -19.52
C ILE A 131 -7.40 22.57 -20.38
N GLU A 132 -7.79 21.99 -21.53
CA GLU A 132 -6.84 21.33 -22.44
C GLU A 132 -5.75 22.29 -22.93
N SER A 133 -6.12 23.53 -23.26
CA SER A 133 -5.16 24.55 -23.72
C SER A 133 -4.20 25.03 -22.62
N ASN A 134 -4.53 24.78 -21.35
CA ASN A 134 -3.70 25.13 -20.19
C ASN A 134 -3.12 23.89 -19.49
N ARG A 135 -3.16 22.71 -20.13
CA ARG A 135 -2.68 21.43 -19.55
C ARG A 135 -1.31 21.57 -18.89
N GLU A 136 -0.30 22.01 -19.64
CA GLU A 136 1.08 22.14 -19.14
C GLU A 136 1.17 23.06 -17.94
N LYS A 137 0.46 24.21 -17.99
CA LYS A 137 0.43 25.17 -16.89
C LYS A 137 -0.21 24.56 -15.64
N ILE A 138 -1.26 23.74 -15.80
CA ILE A 138 -1.92 23.07 -14.68
C ILE A 138 -0.98 22.04 -14.06
N LEU A 139 -0.31 21.22 -14.87
CA LEU A 139 0.67 20.23 -14.41
C LEU A 139 1.86 20.89 -13.72
N GLU A 140 2.38 21.98 -14.27
CA GLU A 140 3.45 22.77 -13.66
C GLU A 140 3.03 23.31 -12.28
N LEU A 141 1.82 23.91 -12.18
CA LEU A 141 1.29 24.41 -10.91
C LEU A 141 1.08 23.31 -9.87
N ALA A 142 0.63 22.13 -10.31
CA ALA A 142 0.47 20.96 -9.44
C ALA A 142 1.83 20.49 -8.90
N ASN A 143 2.82 20.37 -9.78
CA ASN A 143 4.18 19.94 -9.41
C ASN A 143 4.93 20.95 -8.54
N GLN A 144 4.54 22.22 -8.55
CA GLN A 144 5.08 23.23 -7.62
C GLN A 144 4.59 23.04 -6.17
N GLN A 145 3.49 22.31 -5.93
CA GLN A 145 2.95 22.12 -4.58
C GLN A 145 3.75 21.12 -3.75
N ASP A 146 4.35 20.11 -4.38
CA ASP A 146 5.20 19.11 -3.72
C ASP A 146 6.57 19.00 -4.41
N PRO A 147 7.52 19.88 -4.04
CA PRO A 147 8.87 19.84 -4.59
C PRO A 147 9.67 18.61 -4.16
N VAL A 148 9.25 17.91 -3.10
CA VAL A 148 9.93 16.69 -2.63
C VAL A 148 9.58 15.54 -3.56
N LEU A 149 8.30 15.33 -3.84
CA LEU A 149 7.84 14.31 -4.78
C LEU A 149 8.46 14.50 -6.17
N ALA A 150 8.44 15.74 -6.68
CA ALA A 150 9.06 16.07 -7.97
C ALA A 150 10.57 15.76 -7.99
N LYS A 151 11.28 16.04 -6.89
CA LYS A 151 12.72 15.73 -6.77
C LYS A 151 12.98 14.22 -6.74
N LEU A 152 12.06 13.43 -6.21
CA LEU A 152 12.14 11.97 -6.17
C LEU A 152 11.77 11.30 -7.49
N GLY A 153 11.29 12.07 -8.48
CA GLY A 153 10.94 11.58 -9.81
C GLY A 153 9.46 11.29 -10.01
N GLY A 154 8.62 11.55 -9.00
CA GLY A 154 7.16 11.51 -9.14
C GLY A 154 6.57 12.87 -9.52
N GLY A 155 5.26 13.01 -9.33
CA GLY A 155 4.51 14.24 -9.57
C GLY A 155 3.32 14.05 -10.52
N ALA A 156 2.61 15.14 -10.80
CA ALA A 156 1.56 15.18 -11.80
C ALA A 156 2.16 14.99 -13.20
N GLU A 157 1.87 13.85 -13.81
CA GLU A 157 2.37 13.45 -15.13
C GLU A 157 1.39 13.78 -16.24
N ASP A 158 0.09 13.67 -15.94
CA ASP A 158 -0.93 13.85 -16.95
C ASP A 158 -2.27 14.38 -16.40
N LEU A 159 -3.15 14.76 -17.31
CA LEU A 159 -4.50 15.25 -17.01
C LEU A 159 -5.54 14.65 -17.94
N GLU A 160 -6.62 14.09 -17.37
CA GLU A 160 -7.77 13.63 -18.13
C GLU A 160 -9.01 14.47 -17.83
N ILE A 161 -9.89 14.64 -18.82
CA ILE A 161 -11.13 15.39 -18.65
C ILE A 161 -12.31 14.52 -19.07
N ARG A 162 -13.21 14.28 -18.12
CA ARG A 162 -14.43 13.52 -18.32
C ARG A 162 -15.63 14.46 -18.24
N LYS A 163 -16.55 14.32 -19.20
CA LYS A 163 -17.89 14.89 -19.09
C LYS A 163 -18.77 13.92 -18.34
N ILE A 164 -19.49 14.40 -17.34
CA ILE A 164 -20.54 13.62 -16.70
C ILE A 164 -21.84 14.41 -16.67
N LYS A 165 -22.95 13.69 -16.81
CA LYS A 165 -24.30 14.23 -16.70
C LYS A 165 -24.92 13.70 -15.43
N THR A 166 -25.30 14.59 -14.53
CA THR A 166 -26.04 14.24 -13.31
C THR A 166 -27.53 14.49 -13.54
N ARG A 167 -28.33 14.32 -12.48
CA ARG A 167 -29.75 14.68 -12.49
C ARG A 167 -29.96 16.20 -12.54
N SER A 168 -29.02 16.98 -12.03
CA SER A 168 -29.13 18.44 -11.87
C SER A 168 -28.41 19.21 -12.97
N GLU A 169 -27.25 18.74 -13.43
CA GLU A 169 -26.42 19.48 -14.40
C GLU A 169 -25.47 18.58 -15.19
N GLU A 170 -24.86 19.14 -16.24
CA GLU A 170 -23.67 18.56 -16.85
C GLU A 170 -22.43 19.25 -16.27
N MET A 171 -21.43 18.45 -15.90
CA MET A 171 -20.20 18.94 -15.28
C MET A 171 -18.96 18.28 -15.89
N LEU A 172 -17.81 18.91 -15.65
CA LEU A 172 -16.51 18.34 -15.99
C LEU A 172 -15.86 17.77 -14.74
N ILE A 173 -15.23 16.62 -14.92
CA ILE A 173 -14.33 16.02 -13.95
C ILE A 173 -12.94 16.05 -14.57
N VAL A 174 -12.04 16.73 -13.89
CA VAL A 174 -10.62 16.77 -14.24
C VAL A 174 -9.90 15.79 -13.32
N HIS A 175 -9.19 14.84 -13.92
CA HIS A 175 -8.31 13.91 -13.22
C HIS A 175 -6.88 14.38 -13.41
N LEU A 176 -6.15 14.59 -12.32
CA LEU A 176 -4.71 14.68 -12.33
C LEU A 176 -4.16 13.27 -12.12
N ILE A 177 -3.33 12.80 -13.05
CA ILE A 177 -2.62 11.53 -12.95
C ILE A 177 -1.28 11.82 -12.31
N ILE A 178 -1.05 11.29 -11.12
CA ILE A 178 0.08 11.64 -10.26
C ILE A 178 0.86 10.38 -9.96
N ASP A 179 2.14 10.33 -10.34
CA ASP A 179 3.06 9.32 -9.83
C ASP A 179 3.43 9.67 -8.38
N THR A 180 3.01 8.81 -7.44
CA THR A 180 3.22 9.00 -5.99
C THR A 180 4.43 8.27 -5.44
N GLN A 181 5.21 7.61 -6.30
CA GLN A 181 6.36 6.78 -5.92
C GLN A 181 5.94 5.73 -4.88
N ASP A 182 6.52 5.78 -3.67
CA ASP A 182 6.26 4.82 -2.60
C ASP A 182 5.13 5.26 -1.65
N ALA A 183 4.46 6.38 -1.91
CA ALA A 183 3.32 6.87 -1.12
C ALA A 183 1.97 6.40 -1.69
N MET A 184 0.98 6.24 -0.79
CA MET A 184 -0.42 6.02 -1.16
C MET A 184 -1.08 7.29 -1.65
#